data_AF-A0A926LA20-F1
#
_entry.id   AF-A0A926LA20-F1
#
_cell.length_a   1.000
_cell.length_b   1.000
_cell.length_c   1.000
_cell.angle_alpha   90.00
_cell.angle_beta   90.00
_cell.angle_gamma   90.00
#
_symmetry.space_group_name_H-M   'P 1'
#
loop_
_entity.id
_entity.type
_entity.pdbx_description
1 polymer ?
#
loop_
_entity_poly.entity_id
_entity_poly.type
_entity_poly.pdbx_seq_one_letter_code
_entity_poly.pdbx_strand_id
1 'polypeptide(L)'
;MSAGATGMGAVDSMVAWSVAIAALSGLGALLWRVLRAVLRIADRVDEAWEDWAGSEGRPGVPARPGVMSRLGDHDHRLDDHDHRLDDHEQRITRVETRIPDTSP
;
A
#
# COMPACT_ATOMS: atom_id res chain seq x y z
N MET A 1 -42.28 -3.84 -31.41
CA MET A 1 -42.18 -2.37 -31.54
C MET A 1 -41.12 -2.09 -32.59
N SER A 2 -41.52 -1.97 -33.86
CA SER A 2 -40.62 -1.70 -34.97
C SER A 2 -40.40 -0.19 -35.01
N ALA A 3 -39.25 0.29 -34.53
CA ALA A 3 -38.89 1.70 -34.66
C ALA A 3 -38.87 2.03 -36.16
N GLY A 4 -39.63 3.05 -36.54
CA GLY A 4 -39.88 3.41 -37.93
C GLY A 4 -38.58 3.71 -38.68
N ALA A 5 -38.26 2.86 -39.66
CA ALA A 5 -37.34 3.22 -40.73
C ALA A 5 -37.96 4.41 -41.47
N THR A 6 -37.19 5.47 -41.66
CA THR A 6 -37.67 6.73 -42.24
C THR A 6 -38.05 6.61 -43.73
N GLY A 7 -37.96 5.42 -44.32
CA GLY A 7 -38.17 5.14 -45.74
C GLY A 7 -37.01 5.61 -46.63
N MET A 8 -36.06 6.39 -46.08
CA MET A 8 -34.86 6.88 -46.77
C MET A 8 -33.62 6.19 -46.20
N GLY A 9 -33.12 5.16 -46.91
CA GLY A 9 -31.97 4.36 -46.44
C GLY A 9 -30.69 5.17 -46.13
N ALA A 10 -30.55 6.37 -46.69
CA ALA A 10 -29.46 7.29 -46.35
C ALA A 10 -29.53 7.79 -44.89
N VAL A 11 -30.73 8.09 -44.39
CA VAL A 11 -30.94 8.59 -43.03
C VAL A 11 -30.68 7.49 -42.01
N ASP A 12 -31.20 6.28 -42.24
CA ASP A 12 -30.99 5.14 -41.36
C ASP A 12 -29.49 4.77 -41.26
N SER A 13 -28.75 4.88 -42.37
CA SER A 13 -27.30 4.67 -42.39
C SER A 13 -26.54 5.72 -41.55
N MET A 14 -26.90 7.00 -41.66
CA MET A 14 -26.29 8.07 -40.86
C MET A 14 -26.53 7.87 -39.36
N VAL A 15 -27.74 7.42 -38.97
CA VAL A 15 -28.05 7.10 -37.58
C VAL A 15 -27.21 5.93 -37.09
N ALA A 16 -27.07 4.86 -37.89
CA ALA A 16 -26.26 3.70 -37.54
C ALA A 16 -24.79 4.07 -37.30
N TRP A 17 -24.18 4.85 -38.19
CA TRP A 17 -22.80 5.31 -38.01
C TRP A 17 -22.63 6.25 -36.83
N SER A 18 -23.62 7.11 -36.56
CA SER A 18 -23.59 8.03 -35.41
C SER A 18 -23.58 7.25 -34.09
N VAL A 19 -24.42 6.21 -33.97
CA VAL A 19 -24.43 5.33 -32.80
C VAL A 19 -23.13 4.55 -32.68
N ALA A 20 -22.59 4.02 -33.79
CA ALA A 20 -21.32 3.31 -33.79
C ALA A 20 -20.16 4.19 -33.32
N ILE A 21 -20.07 5.42 -33.82
CA ILE A 21 -19.03 6.38 -33.41
C ILE A 21 -19.19 6.77 -31.93
N ALA A 22 -20.42 7.00 -31.48
CA ALA A 22 -20.69 7.31 -30.08
C ALA A 22 -20.28 6.14 -29.16
N ALA A 23 -20.59 4.91 -29.54
CA ALA A 23 -20.21 3.71 -28.80
C ALA A 23 -18.68 3.54 -28.73
N LEU A 24 -17.98 3.68 -29.87
CA LEU A 24 -16.52 3.60 -29.92
C LEU A 24 -15.84 4.72 -29.13
N SER A 25 -16.37 5.94 -29.20
CA SER A 25 -15.86 7.08 -28.43
C SER A 25 -16.04 6.86 -26.93
N GLY A 26 -17.20 6.34 -26.51
CA GLY A 26 -17.46 5.99 -25.12
C GLY A 26 -16.50 4.90 -24.62
N LEU A 27 -16.29 3.86 -25.41
CA LEU A 27 -15.34 2.79 -25.09
C LEU A 27 -13.90 3.33 -24.99
N GLY A 28 -13.49 4.16 -25.95
CA GLY A 28 -12.18 4.80 -25.94
C GLY A 28 -11.98 5.69 -24.71
N ALA A 29 -12.99 6.46 -24.32
CA ALA A 29 -12.95 7.29 -23.11
C ALA A 29 -12.83 6.44 -21.83
N LEU A 30 -13.53 5.31 -21.76
CA LEU A 30 -13.41 4.37 -20.64
C LEU A 30 -12.01 3.74 -20.59
N LEU A 31 -11.49 3.28 -21.73
CA LEU A 31 -10.14 2.73 -21.83
C LEU A 31 -9.08 3.74 -21.40
N TRP A 32 -9.19 4.98 -21.89
CA TRP A 32 -8.29 6.07 -21.50
C TRP A 32 -8.36 6.35 -19.99
N ARG A 33 -9.56 6.33 -19.41
CA ARG A 33 -9.75 6.56 -17.98
C ARG A 33 -9.14 5.43 -17.14
N VAL A 34 -9.32 4.17 -17.56
CA VAL A 34 -8.72 3.00 -16.91
C VAL A 34 -7.20 3.06 -17.03
N LEU A 35 -6.65 3.31 -18.22
CA LEU A 35 -5.21 3.48 -18.42
C LEU A 35 -4.64 4.55 -17.49
N ARG A 36 -5.28 5.71 -17.42
CA ARG A 36 -4.83 6.80 -16.54
C ARG A 36 -4.93 6.43 -15.05
N ALA A 37 -5.93 5.66 -14.66
CA ALA A 37 -6.04 5.16 -13.28
C ALA A 37 -4.91 4.17 -12.96
N VAL A 38 -4.61 3.25 -13.88
CA VAL A 38 -3.52 2.28 -13.73
C VAL A 38 -2.18 3.00 -13.62
N LEU A 39 -1.90 3.98 -14.49
CA LEU A 39 -0.64 4.75 -14.43
C LEU A 39 -0.49 5.49 -13.10
N ARG A 40 -1.57 6.08 -12.56
CA ARG A 40 -1.55 6.71 -11.23
C ARG A 40 -1.28 5.72 -10.10
N ILE A 41 -1.82 4.50 -10.21
CA ILE A 41 -1.60 3.47 -9.20
C ILE A 41 -0.16 2.96 -9.27
N ALA A 42 0.41 2.84 -10.47
CA ALA A 42 1.80 2.44 -10.66
C ALA A 42 2.77 3.37 -9.91
N ASP A 43 2.59 4.68 -10.04
CA ASP A 43 3.41 5.66 -9.29
C ASP A 43 3.30 5.46 -7.77
N ARG A 44 2.09 5.19 -7.28
CA ARG A 44 1.87 4.97 -5.84
C ARG A 44 2.45 3.65 -5.34
N VAL A 45 2.49 2.63 -6.20
CA VAL A 45 3.12 1.35 -5.89
C VAL A 45 4.63 1.50 -5.87
N ASP A 46 5.22 2.29 -6.76
CA ASP A 46 6.65 2.57 -6.79
C ASP A 46 7.09 3.30 -5.51
N GLU A 47 6.36 4.34 -5.11
CA GLU A 47 6.57 5.03 -3.82
C GLU A 47 6.45 4.08 -2.62
N ALA A 48 5.44 3.20 -2.62
CA ALA A 48 5.25 2.21 -1.57
C ALA A 48 6.39 1.19 -1.55
N TRP A 49 6.83 0.73 -2.72
CA TRP A 49 7.94 -0.21 -2.85
C TRP A 49 9.24 0.40 -2.31
N GLU A 50 9.54 1.65 -2.64
CA GLU A 50 10.76 2.31 -2.17
C GLU A 50 10.74 2.59 -0.65
N ASP A 51 9.59 2.87 -0.04
CA ASP A 51 9.49 2.95 1.42
C ASP A 51 9.70 1.59 2.10
N TRP A 52 9.17 0.52 1.49
CA TRP A 52 9.31 -0.85 1.98
C TRP A 52 10.74 -1.39 1.83
N ALA A 53 11.33 -1.27 0.64
CA ALA A 53 12.69 -1.73 0.34
C ALA A 53 13.76 -0.83 0.98
N GLY A 54 13.45 0.46 1.14
CA GLY A 54 14.43 1.49 1.47
C GLY A 54 15.11 2.03 0.22
N SER A 55 15.86 3.12 0.40
CA SER A 55 16.62 3.74 -0.68
C SER A 55 18.11 3.73 -0.38
N GLU A 56 18.92 3.41 -1.41
CA GLU A 56 20.36 3.41 -1.30
C GLU A 56 20.91 4.84 -1.12
N GLY A 57 22.00 4.97 -0.38
CA GLY A 57 22.67 6.24 -0.18
C GLY A 57 23.29 6.72 -1.49
N ARG A 58 22.94 7.94 -1.91
CA ARG A 58 23.52 8.60 -3.09
C ARG A 58 24.42 9.75 -2.64
N PRO A 59 25.37 10.24 -3.46
CA PRO A 59 26.32 11.26 -3.03
C PRO A 59 25.61 12.49 -2.43
N GLY A 60 25.87 12.77 -1.15
CA GLY A 60 25.25 13.87 -0.40
C GLY A 60 23.88 13.58 0.24
N VAL A 61 23.30 12.38 0.05
CA VAL A 61 22.03 11.97 0.68
C VAL A 61 22.18 10.60 1.34
N PRO A 62 21.98 10.50 2.67
CA PRO A 62 22.10 9.22 3.38
C PRO A 62 21.05 8.22 2.90
N ALA A 63 21.40 6.94 2.98
CA ALA A 63 20.48 5.84 2.71
C ALA A 63 19.26 5.92 3.63
N ARG A 64 18.06 5.63 3.11
CA ARG A 64 16.85 5.55 3.92
C ARG A 64 16.56 4.07 4.22
N PRO A 65 16.55 3.65 5.49
CA PRO A 65 16.31 2.25 5.84
C PRO A 65 14.88 1.86 5.47
N GLY A 66 14.74 0.71 4.83
CA GLY A 66 13.45 0.09 4.51
C GLY A 66 12.73 -0.43 5.74
N VAL A 67 11.47 -0.82 5.56
CA VAL A 67 10.59 -1.29 6.64
C VAL A 67 11.17 -2.50 7.37
N MET A 68 11.71 -3.49 6.64
CA MET A 68 12.28 -4.71 7.27
C MET A 68 13.47 -4.41 8.18
N SER A 69 14.31 -3.45 7.80
CA SER A 69 15.43 -3.02 8.64
C SER A 69 14.93 -2.34 9.92
N ARG A 70 13.88 -1.52 9.83
CA ARG A 70 13.29 -0.86 11.01
C ARG A 70 12.59 -1.86 11.93
N LEU A 71 11.88 -2.85 11.36
CA LEU A 71 11.26 -3.92 12.14
C LEU A 71 12.31 -4.75 12.87
N GLY A 72 13.42 -5.11 12.21
CA GLY A 72 14.51 -5.82 12.88
C GLY A 72 15.14 -5.04 14.03
N ASP A 73 15.30 -3.72 13.89
CA ASP A 73 15.77 -2.86 14.98
C ASP A 73 14.78 -2.84 16.17
N HIS A 74 13.48 -2.79 15.86
CA HIS A 74 12.45 -2.88 16.90
C HIS A 74 12.45 -4.23 17.61
N ASP A 75 12.56 -5.33 16.88
CA ASP A 75 12.64 -6.68 17.46
C ASP A 75 13.87 -6.80 18.37
N HIS A 76 15.02 -6.28 17.95
CA HIS A 76 16.22 -6.28 18.77
C HIS A 76 16.04 -5.47 20.07
N ARG A 77 15.37 -4.31 19.99
CA ARG A 77 15.05 -3.51 21.18
C ARG A 77 14.05 -4.19 22.09
N LEU A 78 13.11 -4.96 21.55
CA LEU A 78 12.18 -5.76 22.34
C LEU A 78 12.92 -6.90 23.06
N ASP A 79 13.85 -7.57 22.39
CA ASP A 79 14.69 -8.60 22.98
C ASP A 79 15.56 -8.04 24.13
N ASP A 80 16.21 -6.89 23.95
CA ASP A 80 16.96 -6.22 25.04
C ASP A 80 16.05 -5.88 26.24
N HIS A 81 14.84 -5.39 25.97
CA HIS A 81 13.89 -5.11 27.02
C HIS A 81 13.47 -6.36 27.78
N ASP A 82 13.26 -7.48 27.09
CA ASP A 82 12.90 -8.77 27.70
C ASP A 82 14.01 -9.26 28.64
N HIS A 83 15.26 -9.22 28.17
CA HIS A 83 16.43 -9.57 28.99
C HIS A 83 16.56 -8.70 30.24
N ARG A 84 16.24 -7.41 30.13
CA ARG A 84 16.25 -6.48 31.28
C ARG A 84 15.13 -6.77 32.27
N LEU A 85 13.96 -7.23 31.80
CA LEU A 85 12.87 -7.65 32.67
C LEU A 85 13.24 -8.93 33.43
N ASP A 86 13.84 -9.91 32.75
CA ASP A 86 14.34 -11.14 33.38
C ASP A 86 15.38 -10.87 34.47
N ASP A 87 16.34 -9.97 34.21
CA ASP A 87 17.32 -9.55 35.24
C ASP A 87 16.62 -8.89 36.43
N HIS A 88 15.66 -8.00 36.17
CA HIS A 88 14.89 -7.36 37.23
C HIS A 88 14.09 -8.36 38.06
N GLU A 89 13.44 -9.33 37.44
CA GLU A 89 12.70 -10.39 38.13
C GLU A 89 13.65 -11.20 39.03
N GLN A 90 14.78 -11.64 38.50
CA GLN A 90 15.79 -12.37 39.29
C GLN A 90 16.30 -11.54 40.48
N ARG A 91 16.49 -10.23 40.28
CA ARG A 91 16.91 -9.32 41.35
C ARG A 91 15.83 -9.15 42.40
N ILE A 92 14.56 -9.05 42.02
CA ILE A 92 13.43 -8.98 42.95
C ILE A 92 13.35 -10.27 43.75
N THR A 93 13.35 -11.44 43.11
CA THR A 93 13.33 -12.74 43.80
C THR A 93 14.52 -12.90 44.75
N ARG A 94 15.71 -12.42 44.36
CA ARG A 94 16.88 -12.42 45.25
C ARG A 94 16.70 -11.51 46.47
N VAL A 95 16.05 -10.36 46.31
CA VAL A 95 15.76 -9.45 47.43
C VAL A 95 14.69 -10.05 48.33
N GLU A 96 13.61 -10.59 47.77
CA GLU A 96 12.54 -11.27 48.52
C GLU A 96 13.08 -12.43 49.34
N THR A 97 13.91 -13.30 48.75
CA THR A 97 14.54 -14.42 49.48
C THR A 97 15.53 -13.99 50.56
N ARG A 98 16.09 -12.78 50.47
CA ARG A 98 17.03 -12.22 51.46
C ARG A 98 16.30 -11.56 52.64
N ILE A 99 15.07 -11.09 52.45
CA ILE A 99 14.24 -10.57 53.53
C ILE A 99 13.47 -11.77 54.10
N PRO A 100 13.93 -12.42 55.19
CA PRO A 100 13.09 -13.41 55.85
C PRO A 100 11.78 -12.73 56.26
N ASP A 101 10.68 -13.47 56.21
CA ASP A 101 9.34 -13.01 56.60
C ASP A 101 9.39 -12.39 58.01
N THR A 102 9.67 -11.09 58.09
CA THR A 102 9.52 -10.27 59.29
C THR A 102 8.17 -9.59 59.19
N SER A 103 7.12 -10.40 59.06
CA SER A 103 5.75 -9.97 59.35
C SER A 103 5.45 -10.37 60.82
N PRO A 104 4.80 -9.49 61.61
CA PRO A 104 4.63 -9.63 63.06
C PRO A 104 3.80 -10.84 63.50
#